data_AF-A0A830BSE2-F1
#
_entry.id   AF-A0A830BSE2-F1
#
_cell.length_a   1.000
_cell.length_b   1.000
_cell.length_c   1.000
_cell.angle_alpha   90.00
_cell.angle_beta   90.00
_cell.angle_gamma   90.00
#
_symmetry.space_group_name_H-M   'P 1'
#
loop_
_entity.id
_entity.type
_entity.pdbx_description
1 polymer ?
#
loop_
_entity_poly.entity_id
_entity_poly.type
_entity_poly.pdbx_seq_one_letter_code
_entity_poly.pdbx_strand_id
1 'polypeptide(L)' 'MPHVSTRGEGVNRIKGVLYKYARADELKIVCACHGFFLSPAEFVKHGGGGDVAQPLRHIVVNSRPLFQV' A
#
# COMPACT_ATOMS: atom_id res chain seq x y z
N MET A 1 -8.45 5.73 -8.38
CA MET A 1 -7.74 4.68 -7.64
C MET A 1 -7.42 5.21 -6.25
N PRO A 2 -7.78 4.50 -5.15
CA PRO A 2 -7.63 5.05 -3.81
C PRO A 2 -6.18 5.05 -3.33
N HIS A 3 -5.82 6.05 -2.53
CA HIS A 3 -4.49 6.18 -1.93
C HIS A 3 -4.38 5.31 -0.68
N VAL A 4 -3.21 4.72 -0.46
CA VAL A 4 -2.98 3.80 0.66
C VAL A 4 -1.66 4.09 1.37
N SER A 5 -1.55 3.65 2.62
CA SER A 5 -0.30 3.66 3.39
C SER A 5 -0.24 2.47 4.34
N THR A 6 0.96 2.03 4.74
CA THR A 6 1.11 1.03 5.81
C THR A 6 0.69 1.59 7.17
N ARG A 7 0.21 0.71 8.06
CA ARG A 7 -0.14 1.03 9.45
C ARG A 7 1.11 1.03 10.32
N GLY A 8 1.36 2.13 11.03
CA GLY A 8 2.47 2.28 11.96
C GLY A 8 2.74 3.74 12.30
N GLU A 9 3.08 4.01 13.56
CA GLU A 9 3.66 5.27 14.04
C GLU A 9 5.19 5.09 13.98
N GLY A 10 5.84 5.66 12.98
CA GLY A 10 7.29 5.50 12.81
C GLY A 10 7.83 5.99 11.46
N VAL A 11 9.16 6.04 11.37
CA VAL A 11 9.93 6.62 10.25
C VAL A 11 9.73 5.91 8.90
N ASN A 12 9.25 4.67 8.90
CA ASN A 12 9.19 3.81 7.71
C ASN A 12 7.78 3.68 7.10
N ARG A 13 6.93 4.69 7.26
CA ARG A 13 5.59 4.68 6.66
C ARG A 13 5.67 5.00 5.17
N ILE A 14 5.32 4.03 4.33
CA ILE A 14 5.28 4.21 2.87
C ILE A 14 3.86 4.49 2.37
N LYS A 15 3.78 5.17 1.22
CA LYS A 15 2.54 5.55 0.53
C LYS A 15 2.43 4.82 -0.80
N GLY A 16 1.21 4.62 -1.28
CA GLY A 16 0.97 4.01 -2.58
C GLY A 16 -0.44 4.26 -3.10
N VAL A 17 -0.74 3.69 -4.27
CA VAL A 17 -2.06 3.74 -4.90
C VAL A 17 -2.53 2.32 -5.13
N LEU A 18 -3.75 2.01 -4.68
CA LEU A 18 -4.37 0.71 -4.92
C LEU A 18 -4.74 0.60 -6.40
N TYR A 19 -4.20 -0.42 -7.06
CA TYR A 19 -4.46 -0.77 -8.44
C TYR A 19 -5.14 -2.14 -8.48
N LYS A 20 -6.34 -2.20 -9.09
CA LYS A 20 -7.10 -3.45 -9.22
C LYS A 20 -6.91 -4.00 -10.63
N TYR A 21 -6.43 -5.24 -10.75
CA TYR A 21 -6.44 -5.95 -12.03
C TYR A 21 -7.86 -6.47 -12.36
N ALA A 22 -8.12 -6.82 -13.61
CA ALA A 22 -9.45 -7.25 -14.10
C ALA A 22 -10.02 -8.48 -13.36
N ARG A 23 -9.18 -9.25 -12.64
CA ARG A 23 -9.61 -10.32 -11.75
C ARG A 23 -9.74 -9.81 -10.32
N ALA A 24 -10.84 -10.17 -9.66
CA ALA A 24 -11.21 -9.64 -8.34
C ALA A 24 -10.13 -9.84 -7.26
N ASP A 25 -9.32 -10.91 -7.37
CA ASP A 25 -8.30 -11.30 -6.39
C ASP A 25 -6.90 -10.73 -6.65
N GLU A 26 -6.67 -10.07 -7.78
CA GLU A 26 -5.36 -9.51 -8.12
C GLU A 26 -5.30 -8.01 -7.74
N LEU A 27 -5.27 -7.75 -6.44
CA LEU A 27 -4.95 -6.42 -5.91
C LEU A 27 -3.45 -6.20 -5.96
N LYS A 28 -3.04 -5.10 -6.57
CA LYS A 28 -1.67 -4.59 -6.54
C LYS A 28 -1.65 -3.18 -5.97
N ILE A 29 -0.51 -2.78 -5.45
CA ILE A 29 -0.28 -1.43 -4.94
C ILE A 29 0.94 -0.89 -5.66
N VAL A 30 0.78 0.25 -6.31
CA VAL A 30 1.93 0.99 -6.84
C VAL A 30 2.53 1.77 -5.68
N CYS A 31 3.78 1.44 -5.31
CA CYS A 31 4.50 2.15 -4.27
C CYS A 31 4.92 3.54 -4.76
N ALA A 32 4.63 4.59 -3.99
CA ALA A 32 5.00 5.96 -4.35
C ALA A 32 6.51 6.23 -4.25
N CYS A 33 7.28 5.39 -3.54
CA CYS A 33 8.72 5.56 -3.39
C CYS A 33 9.49 5.28 -4.69
N HIS A 34 9.08 4.27 -5.46
CA HIS A 34 9.84 3.79 -6.63
C HIS A 34 8.96 3.43 -7.85
N GLY A 35 7.63 3.48 -7.73
CA GLY A 35 6.71 3.18 -8.83
C GLY A 35 6.48 1.69 -9.12
N PHE A 36 7.03 0.77 -8.32
CA PHE A 36 6.84 -0.67 -8.52
C PHE A 36 5.46 -1.16 -8.04
N PHE A 37 4.94 -2.15 -8.75
CA PHE A 37 3.76 -2.90 -8.33
C PHE A 37 4.13 -3.94 -7.27
N LEU A 38 3.52 -3.83 -6.11
CA LEU A 38 3.68 -4.75 -4.99
C LEU A 38 2.35 -5.43 -4.70
N SER A 39 2.38 -6.70 -4.29
CA SER A 39 1.25 -7.30 -3.58
C SER A 39 1.04 -6.61 -2.22
N PRO A 40 -0.12 -6.78 -1.58
CA PRO A 40 -0.35 -6.25 -0.23
C PRO A 40 0.72 -6.69 0.79
N ALA A 41 1.17 -7.94 0.73
CA ALA A 41 2.20 -8.47 1.63
C ALA A 41 3.56 -7.80 1.38
N GLU A 42 3.97 -7.70 0.11
CA GLU A 42 5.22 -7.02 -0.27
C GLU A 42 5.20 -5.54 0.10
N PHE A 43 4.06 -4.86 -0.04
CA PHE A 43 3.91 -3.46 0.35
C PHE A 43 4.08 -3.28 1.87
N VAL A 44 3.49 -4.16 2.69
CA VAL A 44 3.68 -4.12 4.15
C VAL A 44 5.15 -4.35 4.52
N LYS A 45 5.80 -5.34 3.90
CA LYS A 45 7.21 -5.66 4.14
C LYS A 45 8.14 -4.53 3.71
N HIS A 46 7.85 -3.89 2.59
CA HIS A 46 8.61 -2.74 2.08
C HIS A 46 8.53 -1.52 3.01
N GLY A 47 7.39 -1.32 3.67
CA GLY A 47 7.22 -0.29 4.72
C GLY A 47 7.82 -0.65 6.07
N GLY A 48 8.78 -1.57 6.13
CA GLY A 48 9.39 -2.04 7.36
C GLY A 48 8.53 -2.97 8.22
N GLY A 49 7.40 -3.45 7.68
CA GLY A 49 6.61 -4.51 8.31
C GLY A 49 7.29 -5.88 8.18
N GLY A 50 6.88 -6.83 9.01
CA GLY A 50 7.26 -8.23 8.87
C GLY A 50 6.32 -9.00 7.92
N ASP A 51 6.55 -10.30 7.81
CA ASP A 51 5.61 -11.21 7.16
C ASP A 51 4.34 -11.33 8.02
N VAL A 52 3.18 -11.00 7.44
CA VAL A 52 1.88 -10.93 8.14
C VAL A 52 0.84 -11.81 7.48
N ALA A 53 0.00 -12.47 8.28
CA ALA A 53 -1.04 -13.37 7.77
C ALA A 53 -2.20 -12.64 7.05
N GLN A 54 -2.47 -11.38 7.39
CA GLN A 54 -3.61 -10.60 6.86
C GLN A 54 -3.16 -9.21 6.38
N PRO A 55 -2.36 -9.11 5.30
CA PRO A 55 -1.67 -7.88 4.91
C PRO A 55 -2.59 -6.68 4.67
N LEU A 56 -3.80 -6.90 4.14
CA LEU A 56 -4.78 -5.83 3.91
C LEU A 56 -5.19 -5.09 5.20
N ARG A 57 -5.16 -5.75 6.37
CA ARG A 57 -5.50 -5.11 7.67
C ARG A 57 -4.41 -4.17 8.18
N HIS A 58 -3.23 -4.23 7.58
CA HIS A 58 -2.10 -3.35 7.86
C HIS A 58 -2.00 -2.21 6.84
N ILE A 59 -2.98 -2.07 5.95
CA ILE A 59 -3.01 -1.04 4.90
C ILE A 59 -4.21 -0.14 5.15
N VAL A 60 -3.94 1.15 5.28
CA VAL A 60 -4.96 2.17 5.50
C VAL A 60 -5.26 2.84 4.17
N VAL A 61 -6.54 2.86 3.78
CA VAL A 61 -7.04 3.65 2.66
C VAL A 61 -7.23 5.09 3.13
N ASN A 62 -6.61 6.04 2.44
CA ASN A 62 -6.67 7.46 2.78
C ASN A 62 -7.69 8.17 1.89
N SER A 63 -8.62 8.91 2.49
CA SER A 63 -9.63 9.71 1.78
C SER A 63 -9.05 10.98 1.14
N ARG A 64 -7.81 11.36 1.47
CA ARG A 64 -7.14 12.55 0.91
C ARG A 64 -6.25 12.18 -0.29
N PRO A 65 -6.24 12.98 -1.37
CA PRO A 65 -5.36 12.74 -2.52
C PRO A 65 -3.88 12.80 -2.13
N LEU A 66 -3.02 11.96 -2.74
CA LEU A 66 -1.56 12.04 -2.53
C LEU A 66 -0.94 13.33 -3.09
N PHE A 67 -1.65 14.03 -3.97
CA PHE A 67 -1.26 15.31 -4.53
C PHE A 67 -2.30 16.36 -4.13
N GLN A 68 -1.97 17.22 -3.17
CA GLN A 68 -2.60 18.54 -3.07
C GLN A 68 -1.89 19.42 -4.09
N VAL A 69 -2.52 19.60 -5.25
CA VAL A 69 -2.27 20.75 -6.13
C VAL A 69 -3.07 21.94 -5.60
#